data_AF-A0A7Z9SCJ2-F1
#
_entry.id   AF-A0A7Z9SCJ2-F1
#
_cell.length_a   1.000
_cell.length_b   1.000
_cell.length_c   1.000
_cell.angle_alpha   90.00
_cell.angle_beta   90.00
_cell.angle_gamma   90.00
#
_symmetry.space_group_name_H-M   'P 1'
#
loop_
_entity.id
_entity.type
_entity.pdbx_description
1 polymer ?
#
loop_
_entity_poly.entity_id
_entity_poly.type
_entity_poly.pdbx_seq_one_letter_code
_entity_poly.pdbx_strand_id
1 'polypeptide(L)'
;MKNIYLIGMMGSGKSTVGKILSKKMKKPFIDLDSEIEKTGGKSVSEIFNGNGEEKFRQMESEQLKQYSESVVACGGGIVLKDENRHFIKENGIAILLTASMKELSQRLSNLGNRPLLADDNTVDALTKLWLERQLDYLN
;
A
#
# COMPACT_ATOMS: atom_id res chain seq x y z
N MET A 1 -20.54 -9.98 -1.32
CA MET A 1 -19.47 -10.00 -2.33
C MET A 1 -18.12 -9.79 -1.65
N LYS A 2 -17.07 -10.50 -2.07
CA LYS A 2 -15.74 -10.40 -1.44
C LYS A 2 -15.09 -9.01 -1.59
N ASN A 3 -14.10 -8.71 -0.74
CA ASN A 3 -13.26 -7.52 -0.84
C ASN A 3 -12.40 -7.53 -2.12
N ILE A 4 -11.96 -6.36 -2.55
CA ILE A 4 -10.89 -6.20 -3.54
C ILE A 4 -9.73 -5.48 -2.85
N TYR A 5 -8.58 -6.13 -2.82
CA TYR A 5 -7.35 -5.61 -2.25
C TYR A 5 -6.43 -5.15 -3.37
N LEU A 6 -6.11 -3.86 -3.42
CA LEU A 6 -5.12 -3.31 -4.32
C LEU A 6 -3.76 -3.35 -3.63
N ILE A 7 -2.85 -4.15 -4.17
CA ILE A 7 -1.47 -4.31 -3.67
C ILE A 7 -0.47 -3.76 -4.69
N GLY A 8 0.77 -3.53 -4.25
CA GLY A 8 1.87 -3.06 -5.09
C GLY A 8 2.66 -1.91 -4.47
N MET A 9 3.74 -1.53 -5.14
CA MET A 9 4.70 -0.52 -4.67
C MET A 9 4.05 0.85 -4.44
N MET A 10 4.65 1.69 -3.57
CA MET A 10 4.26 3.09 -3.45
C MET A 10 4.33 3.79 -4.81
N GLY A 11 3.40 4.71 -5.11
CA GLY A 11 3.30 5.36 -6.42
C GLY A 11 2.62 4.51 -7.52
N SER A 12 2.28 3.23 -7.28
CA SER A 12 1.63 2.39 -8.30
C SER A 12 0.18 2.79 -8.65
N GLY A 13 -0.40 3.74 -7.92
CA GLY A 13 -1.72 4.28 -8.21
C GLY A 13 -2.87 3.60 -7.47
N LYS A 14 -2.60 2.80 -6.42
CA LYS A 14 -3.62 2.09 -5.61
C LYS A 14 -4.76 3.00 -5.16
N SER A 15 -4.48 4.15 -4.57
CA SER A 15 -5.53 5.06 -4.09
C SER A 15 -6.33 5.68 -5.25
N THR A 16 -5.68 6.00 -6.37
CA THR A 16 -6.35 6.54 -7.58
C THR A 16 -7.26 5.49 -8.23
N VAL A 17 -6.73 4.30 -8.53
CA VAL A 17 -7.48 3.19 -9.12
C VAL A 17 -8.58 2.72 -8.18
N GLY A 18 -8.31 2.64 -6.88
CA GLY A 18 -9.28 2.23 -5.87
C GLY A 18 -10.49 3.15 -5.78
N LYS A 19 -10.29 4.46 -5.79
CA LYS A 19 -11.40 5.45 -5.82
C LYS A 19 -12.25 5.35 -7.08
N ILE A 20 -11.66 5.02 -8.22
CA ILE A 20 -12.40 4.85 -9.48
C ILE A 20 -13.17 3.53 -9.45
N LEU A 21 -12.52 2.45 -9.03
CA LEU A 21 -13.10 1.12 -8.96
C LEU A 21 -14.26 1.06 -7.96
N SER A 22 -14.10 1.68 -6.79
CA SER A 22 -15.13 1.73 -5.75
C SER A 22 -16.42 2.37 -6.26
N LYS A 23 -16.33 3.49 -6.98
CA LYS A 23 -17.47 4.16 -7.62
C LYS A 23 -18.16 3.27 -8.65
N LYS A 24 -17.39 2.64 -9.53
CA LYS A 24 -17.93 1.74 -10.57
C LYS A 24 -18.63 0.52 -9.97
N MET A 25 -18.10 0.01 -8.87
CA MET A 25 -18.63 -1.18 -8.18
C MET A 25 -19.66 -0.86 -7.09
N LYS A 26 -19.91 0.43 -6.81
CA LYS A 26 -20.73 0.90 -5.69
C LYS A 26 -20.30 0.30 -4.34
N LYS A 27 -18.99 0.24 -4.09
CA LYS A 27 -18.38 -0.25 -2.85
C LYS A 27 -17.69 0.89 -2.08
N PRO A 28 -17.55 0.79 -0.75
CA PRO A 28 -16.68 1.69 0.01
C PRO A 28 -15.24 1.63 -0.51
N PHE A 29 -14.57 2.77 -0.54
CA PHE A 29 -13.12 2.85 -0.74
C PHE A 29 -12.43 3.06 0.59
N ILE A 30 -11.45 2.22 0.88
CA ILE A 30 -10.65 2.25 2.10
C ILE A 30 -9.19 2.42 1.70
N ASP A 31 -8.49 3.39 2.28
CA ASP A 31 -7.04 3.53 2.18
C ASP A 31 -6.44 3.12 3.52
N LEU A 32 -5.77 1.97 3.57
CA LEU A 32 -5.40 1.32 4.83
C LEU A 32 -4.44 2.19 5.66
N ASP A 33 -3.50 2.87 5.00
CA ASP A 33 -2.56 3.77 5.68
C ASP A 33 -3.32 4.93 6.32
N SER A 34 -4.29 5.53 5.60
CA SER A 34 -5.13 6.62 6.15
C SER A 34 -5.98 6.16 7.35
N GLU A 35 -6.41 4.91 7.36
CA GLU A 35 -7.21 4.36 8.46
C GLU A 35 -6.36 4.06 9.69
N ILE A 36 -5.13 3.57 9.50
CA ILE A 36 -4.14 3.42 10.57
C ILE A 36 -3.83 4.78 11.20
N GLU A 37 -3.65 5.84 10.38
CA GLU A 37 -3.39 7.20 10.88
C GLU A 37 -4.56 7.73 11.72
N LYS A 38 -5.80 7.50 11.27
CA LYS A 38 -7.01 7.88 12.03
C LYS A 38 -7.09 7.15 13.37
N THR A 39 -6.85 5.85 13.38
CA THR A 39 -6.91 5.03 14.60
C THR A 39 -5.77 5.37 15.56
N GLY A 40 -4.57 5.64 15.04
CA GLY A 40 -3.38 5.96 15.82
C GLY A 40 -3.25 7.42 16.26
N GLY A 41 -4.01 8.34 15.65
CA GLY A 41 -3.92 9.79 15.89
C GLY A 41 -2.57 10.39 15.51
N LYS A 42 -1.78 9.69 14.69
CA LYS A 42 -0.42 10.04 14.26
C LYS A 42 -0.25 9.62 12.81
N SER A 43 0.60 10.33 12.08
CA SER A 43 0.98 9.93 10.73
C SER A 43 1.73 8.58 10.74
N VAL A 44 1.70 7.86 9.62
CA VAL A 44 2.47 6.62 9.46
C VAL A 44 3.95 6.85 9.79
N SER A 45 4.52 7.96 9.31
CA SER A 45 5.92 8.34 9.59
C SER A 45 6.20 8.50 11.08
N GLU A 46 5.28 9.10 11.84
CA GLU A 46 5.41 9.26 13.30
C GLU A 46 5.28 7.91 14.03
N ILE A 47 4.39 7.03 13.57
CA ILE A 47 4.24 5.68 14.13
C ILE A 47 5.53 4.87 13.88
N PHE A 48 6.07 4.89 12.66
CA PHE A 48 7.34 4.22 12.35
C PHE A 48 8.50 4.75 13.20
N ASN A 49 8.64 6.07 13.33
CA ASN A 49 9.74 6.67 14.07
C ASN A 49 9.63 6.49 15.59
N GLY A 50 8.41 6.49 16.14
CA GLY A 50 8.18 6.40 17.58
C GLY A 50 8.03 4.96 18.09
N ASN A 51 7.36 4.10 17.33
CA ASN A 51 6.98 2.74 17.74
C ASN A 51 7.73 1.63 16.99
N GLY A 52 8.45 1.98 15.92
CA GLY A 52 9.17 1.04 15.07
C GLY A 52 8.28 0.35 14.04
N GLU A 53 8.93 -0.26 13.04
CA GLU A 53 8.25 -0.93 11.93
C GLU A 53 7.39 -2.10 12.40
N GLU A 54 7.87 -2.94 13.33
CA GLU A 54 7.13 -4.12 13.79
C GLU A 54 5.76 -3.75 14.36
N LYS A 55 5.69 -2.65 15.12
CA LYS A 55 4.42 -2.18 15.68
C LYS A 55 3.48 -1.67 14.59
N PHE A 56 4.01 -0.93 13.62
CA PHE A 56 3.22 -0.53 12.46
C PHE A 56 2.67 -1.75 11.71
N ARG A 57 3.49 -2.77 11.46
CA ARG A 57 3.05 -4.01 10.79
C ARG A 57 1.97 -4.74 11.57
N GLN A 58 2.04 -4.75 12.90
CA GLN A 58 0.96 -5.28 13.73
C GLN A 58 -0.34 -4.50 13.51
N MET A 59 -0.29 -3.16 13.57
CA MET A 59 -1.47 -2.30 13.33
C MET A 59 -2.02 -2.50 11.91
N GLU A 60 -1.14 -2.65 10.92
CA GLU A 60 -1.49 -2.92 9.53
C GLU A 60 -2.27 -4.24 9.39
N SER A 61 -1.79 -5.32 10.03
CA SER A 61 -2.48 -6.62 10.07
C SER A 61 -3.83 -6.57 10.79
N GLU A 62 -3.94 -5.80 11.87
CA GLU A 62 -5.19 -5.62 12.63
C GLU A 62 -6.22 -4.81 11.84
N GLN A 63 -5.78 -3.73 11.19
CA GLN A 63 -6.64 -2.85 10.40
C GLN A 63 -7.14 -3.55 9.14
N LEU A 64 -6.33 -4.39 8.49
CA LEU A 64 -6.69 -5.14 7.28
C LEU A 64 -7.96 -6.00 7.46
N LYS A 65 -8.20 -6.48 8.69
CA LYS A 65 -9.29 -7.39 9.05
C LYS A 65 -10.63 -6.69 9.31
N GLN A 66 -10.67 -5.36 9.32
CA GLN A 66 -11.85 -4.58 9.73
C GLN A 66 -12.91 -4.39 8.64
N TYR A 67 -12.61 -4.76 7.39
CA TYR A 67 -13.43 -4.36 6.24
C TYR A 67 -14.07 -5.54 5.53
N SER A 68 -15.29 -5.33 5.05
CA SER A 68 -16.03 -6.24 4.20
C SER A 68 -16.66 -5.49 3.03
N GLU A 69 -16.94 -6.20 1.94
CA GLU A 69 -17.53 -5.69 0.69
C GLU A 69 -16.91 -4.38 0.15
N SER A 70 -15.60 -4.20 0.34
CA SER A 70 -14.89 -2.93 0.10
C SER A 70 -13.81 -3.05 -0.99
N VAL A 71 -13.40 -1.89 -1.53
CA VAL A 71 -12.15 -1.74 -2.30
C VAL A 71 -11.10 -1.14 -1.38
N VAL A 72 -10.07 -1.92 -1.05
CA VAL A 72 -9.05 -1.58 -0.07
C VAL A 72 -7.72 -1.33 -0.79
N ALA A 73 -7.21 -0.10 -0.73
CA ALA A 73 -5.84 0.21 -1.09
C ALA A 73 -4.92 -0.10 0.10
N CYS A 74 -4.04 -1.08 -0.06
CA CYS A 74 -3.11 -1.49 0.99
C CYS A 74 -1.80 -0.71 0.93
N GLY A 75 -1.08 -0.65 2.06
CA GLY A 75 0.28 -0.13 2.12
C GLY A 75 1.24 -0.97 1.26
N GLY A 76 2.36 -0.38 0.84
CA GLY A 76 3.35 -1.08 0.01
C GLY A 76 4.00 -2.28 0.73
N GLY A 77 4.03 -2.26 2.07
CA GLY A 77 4.59 -3.34 2.88
C GLY A 77 3.58 -4.40 3.33
N ILE A 78 2.31 -4.32 2.92
CA ILE A 78 1.26 -5.24 3.38
C ILE A 78 1.62 -6.72 3.15
N VAL A 79 2.38 -6.99 2.10
CA VAL A 79 2.77 -8.33 1.68
C VAL A 79 3.92 -8.91 2.51
N LEU A 80 4.58 -8.13 3.36
CA LEU A 80 5.75 -8.59 4.13
C LEU A 80 5.37 -9.60 5.23
N LYS A 81 4.14 -9.55 5.74
CA LYS A 81 3.65 -10.55 6.70
C LYS A 81 2.86 -11.64 5.98
N ASP A 82 3.28 -12.89 6.17
CA ASP A 82 2.63 -14.07 5.61
C ASP A 82 1.14 -14.14 5.98
N GLU A 83 0.80 -13.78 7.22
CA GLU A 83 -0.60 -13.70 7.68
C GLU A 83 -1.47 -12.77 6.84
N ASN A 84 -0.92 -11.64 6.37
CA ASN A 84 -1.65 -10.67 5.56
C ASN A 84 -1.87 -11.21 4.15
N ARG A 85 -0.87 -11.89 3.57
CA ARG A 85 -1.01 -12.54 2.27
C ARG A 85 -2.07 -13.64 2.31
N HIS A 86 -2.05 -14.49 3.33
CA HIS A 86 -3.08 -15.53 3.51
C HIS A 86 -4.48 -14.91 3.69
N PHE A 87 -4.61 -13.92 4.57
CA PHE A 87 -5.88 -13.25 4.82
C PHE A 87 -6.48 -12.64 3.54
N ILE A 88 -5.66 -11.93 2.75
CA ILE A 88 -6.09 -11.32 1.48
C ILE A 88 -6.61 -12.37 0.49
N LYS A 89 -5.92 -13.51 0.35
CA LYS A 89 -6.31 -14.60 -0.56
C LYS A 89 -7.62 -15.25 -0.15
N GLU A 90 -7.84 -15.43 1.14
CA GLU A 90 -9.04 -16.08 1.66
C GLU A 90 -10.27 -15.14 1.58
N ASN A 91 -10.08 -13.85 1.85
CA ASN A 91 -11.16 -12.89 2.09
C ASN A 91 -11.45 -11.93 0.92
N GLY A 92 -10.72 -12.04 -0.20
CA GLY A 92 -10.85 -11.09 -1.30
C GLY A 92 -10.27 -11.53 -2.63
N ILE A 93 -10.23 -10.58 -3.55
CA ILE A 93 -9.45 -10.64 -4.78
C ILE A 93 -8.28 -9.68 -4.62
N ALA A 94 -7.06 -10.18 -4.76
CA ALA A 94 -5.87 -9.34 -4.83
C ALA A 94 -5.64 -8.86 -6.27
N ILE A 95 -5.42 -7.55 -6.44
CA ILE A 95 -5.02 -6.94 -7.71
C ILE A 95 -3.69 -6.24 -7.50
N LEU A 96 -2.64 -6.78 -8.11
CA LEU A 96 -1.33 -6.16 -8.12
C LEU A 96 -1.28 -5.05 -9.17
N LEU A 97 -1.07 -3.81 -8.72
CA LEU A 97 -0.81 -2.67 -9.61
C LEU A 97 0.69 -2.45 -9.73
N THR A 98 1.19 -2.53 -10.96
CA THR A 98 2.60 -2.32 -11.30
C THR A 98 2.78 -1.06 -12.16
N ALA A 99 3.98 -0.51 -12.12
CA ALA A 99 4.46 0.53 -13.02
C ALA A 99 5.99 0.42 -13.10
N SER A 100 6.61 1.03 -14.11
CA SER A 100 8.07 1.06 -14.20
C SER A 100 8.66 1.86 -13.03
N MET A 101 9.89 1.54 -12.60
CA MET A 101 10.53 2.26 -11.49
C MET A 101 10.70 3.75 -11.80
N LYS A 102 10.94 4.09 -13.08
CA LYS A 102 10.95 5.48 -13.57
C LYS A 102 9.61 6.18 -13.34
N GLU A 103 8.50 5.52 -13.68
CA GLU A 103 7.15 6.06 -13.49
C GLU A 103 6.81 6.20 -12.00
N LEU A 104 7.16 5.21 -11.19
CA LEU A 104 7.01 5.28 -9.73
C LEU A 104 7.79 6.47 -9.15
N SER A 105 9.06 6.62 -9.52
CA SER A 105 9.91 7.74 -9.10
C SER A 105 9.29 9.09 -9.48
N GLN A 106 8.84 9.24 -10.73
CA GLN A 106 8.22 10.47 -11.22
C GLN A 106 6.91 10.81 -10.48
N ARG A 107 6.10 9.80 -10.13
CA ARG A 107 4.87 10.04 -9.36
C ARG A 107 5.16 10.46 -7.94
N LEU A 108 6.17 9.86 -7.30
CA LEU A 108 6.55 10.19 -5.93
C LEU A 108 7.17 11.59 -5.84
N SER A 109 7.95 12.01 -6.84
CA SER A 109 8.52 13.37 -6.88
C SER A 109 7.45 14.46 -6.94
N ASN A 110 6.30 14.17 -7.56
CA ASN A 110 5.20 15.12 -7.76
C ASN A 110 4.27 15.28 -6.54
N LEU A 111 4.39 14.43 -5.51
CA LEU A 111 3.50 14.47 -4.32
C LEU A 111 3.88 15.53 -3.27
N GLY A 112 4.92 16.34 -3.51
CA GLY A 112 5.17 17.58 -2.78
C GLY A 112 6.05 17.44 -1.53
N ASN A 113 7.36 17.56 -1.74
CA ASN A 113 8.40 18.22 -0.90
C ASN A 113 9.74 17.51 -1.10
N ARG A 114 10.40 17.78 -2.24
CA ARG A 114 11.87 17.76 -2.41
C ARG A 114 12.20 18.07 -3.89
N PRO A 115 12.49 19.34 -4.23
CA PRO A 115 12.89 19.77 -5.58
C PRO A 115 14.24 19.21 -6.08
N LEU A 116 14.79 18.18 -5.41
CA LEU A 116 16.13 17.62 -5.62
C LEU A 116 16.10 16.09 -5.87
N LEU A 117 14.93 15.44 -5.98
CA LEU A 117 14.80 13.97 -6.05
C LEU A 117 14.17 13.46 -7.36
N ALA A 118 14.64 14.00 -8.47
CA ALA A 118 14.61 13.30 -9.77
C ALA A 118 15.95 12.61 -10.05
N ASP A 119 16.71 12.27 -9.00
CA ASP A 119 18.00 11.59 -9.09
C ASP A 119 17.82 10.09 -9.35
N ASP A 120 18.76 9.51 -10.11
CA ASP A 120 18.92 8.07 -10.36
C ASP A 120 18.86 7.23 -9.06
N ASN A 121 19.27 7.82 -7.93
CA ASN A 121 19.21 7.22 -6.59
C ASN A 121 17.80 6.76 -6.18
N THR A 122 16.73 7.44 -6.62
CA THR A 122 15.36 7.03 -6.26
C THR A 122 14.91 5.81 -7.05
N VAL A 123 15.29 5.74 -8.33
CA VAL A 123 15.00 4.58 -9.19
C VAL A 123 15.74 3.35 -8.66
N ASP A 124 17.01 3.50 -8.26
CA ASP A 124 17.79 2.41 -7.69
C ASP A 124 17.22 1.92 -6.35
N ALA A 125 16.82 2.84 -5.47
CA ALA A 125 16.17 2.48 -4.21
C ALA A 125 14.85 1.73 -4.43
N LEU A 126 14.01 2.19 -5.36
CA LEU A 126 12.76 1.51 -5.74
C LEU A 126 13.03 0.15 -6.38
N THR A 127 14.07 0.04 -7.20
CA THR A 127 14.48 -1.22 -7.84
C THR A 127 14.90 -2.23 -6.78
N LYS A 128 15.78 -1.84 -5.84
CA LYS A 128 16.18 -2.70 -4.73
C LYS A 128 14.98 -3.16 -3.92
N LEU A 129 14.09 -2.22 -3.56
CA LEU A 129 12.89 -2.52 -2.79
C LEU A 129 11.92 -3.46 -3.53
N TRP A 130 11.82 -3.32 -4.86
CA TRP A 130 11.04 -4.23 -5.68
C TRP A 130 11.65 -5.63 -5.68
N LEU A 131 12.97 -5.75 -5.84
CA LEU A 131 13.66 -7.04 -5.84
C LEU A 131 13.45 -7.80 -4.52
N GLU A 132 13.42 -7.08 -3.40
CA GLU A 132 13.15 -7.62 -2.06
C GLU A 132 11.70 -8.13 -1.90
N ARG A 133 10.72 -7.52 -2.61
CA ARG A 133 9.28 -7.73 -2.35
C ARG A 133 8.52 -8.43 -3.48
N GLN A 134 9.09 -8.52 -4.67
CA GLN A 134 8.38 -8.99 -5.87
C GLN A 134 7.81 -10.40 -5.70
N LEU A 135 8.52 -11.30 -5.02
CA LEU A 135 8.03 -12.65 -4.76
C LEU A 135 6.81 -12.61 -3.82
N ASP A 136 6.81 -11.74 -2.81
CA ASP A 136 5.68 -11.60 -1.89
C ASP A 136 4.44 -10.99 -2.57
N TYR A 137 4.63 -10.16 -3.61
CA TYR A 137 3.51 -9.67 -4.43
C TYR A 137 2.93 -10.73 -5.37
N LEU A 138 3.74 -11.70 -5.80
CA LEU A 138 3.38 -12.70 -6.80
C LEU A 138 2.91 -14.03 -6.19
N ASN A 139 3.25 -14.29 -4.93
CA ASN A 139 2.89 -15.50 -4.19
C ASN A 139 1.48 -15.42 -3.62
#